data_AF-A0A521GA39-F1
#
_entry.id   AF-A0A521GA39-F1
#
_cell.length_a   1.000
_cell.length_b   1.000
_cell.length_c   1.000
_cell.angle_alpha   90.00
_cell.angle_beta   90.00
_cell.angle_gamma   90.00
#
_symmetry.space_group_name_H-M   'P 1'
#
loop_
_entity.id
_entity.type
_entity.pdbx_description
1 polymer ?
#
loop_
_entity_poly.entity_id
_entity_poly.type
_entity_poly.pdbx_seq_one_letter_code
_entity_poly.pdbx_strand_id
1 'polypeptide(L)' 'MYPKQSSKKYRCEFNRDTGWASVGAAGFEPVRQVAINDDWSALRFRRAAYLKKITRNPEGMISSEGRRRVGL' A
#
# COMPACT_ATOMS: atom_id res chain seq x y z
N MET A 1 -7.10 -0.07 6.84
CA MET A 1 -6.58 0.72 7.99
C MET A 1 -5.79 -0.24 8.88
N TYR A 2 -4.74 0.23 9.53
CA TYR A 2 -3.91 -0.57 10.42
C TYR A 2 -3.36 0.30 11.57
N PRO A 3 -3.18 -0.28 12.77
CA PRO A 3 -2.47 0.38 13.85
C PRO A 3 -1.08 0.84 13.43
N LYS A 4 -0.68 2.03 13.85
CA LYS A 4 0.71 2.45 13.73
C LYS A 4 1.58 1.57 14.62
N GLN A 5 2.79 1.27 14.16
CA GLN A 5 3.78 0.54 14.96
C GLN A 5 4.13 1.27 16.27
N SER A 6 4.01 2.60 16.28
CA SER A 6 4.21 3.42 17.47
C SER A 6 3.02 3.43 18.44
N SER A 7 1.88 2.82 18.09
CA SER A 7 0.72 2.77 19.00
C SER A 7 1.07 1.93 20.23
N LYS A 8 0.78 2.46 21.41
CA LYS A 8 0.91 1.74 22.68
C LYS A 8 -0.34 0.92 23.03
N LYS A 9 -1.44 1.11 22.30
CA LYS A 9 -2.75 0.52 22.59
C LYS A 9 -3.08 -0.67 21.69
N TYR A 10 -2.68 -0.62 20.43
CA TYR A 10 -3.09 -1.59 19.42
C TYR A 10 -1.87 -2.20 18.73
N ARG A 11 -1.95 -3.50 18.44
CA ARG A 11 -0.95 -4.25 17.69
C ARG A 11 -1.62 -5.05 16.58
N CYS A 12 -0.89 -5.24 15.49
CA CYS A 12 -1.31 -6.07 14.36
C CYS A 12 -0.08 -6.72 13.71
N GLU A 13 -0.32 -7.79 12.97
CA GLU A 13 0.74 -8.58 12.29
C GLU A 13 1.16 -8.02 10.93
N PHE A 14 0.46 -6.99 10.45
CA PHE A 14 0.74 -6.35 9.16
C PHE A 14 0.99 -4.85 9.32
N ASN A 15 1.55 -4.21 8.29
CA ASN A 15 1.89 -2.79 8.33
C ASN A 15 1.64 -2.13 6.96
N ARG A 16 2.27 -0.97 6.69
CA ARG A 16 2.16 -0.28 5.39
C ARG A 16 2.67 -1.07 4.19
N ASP A 17 3.61 -1.98 4.42
CA ASP A 17 4.35 -2.68 3.37
C ASP A 17 3.92 -4.15 3.26
N THR A 18 3.28 -4.72 4.30
CA THR A 18 2.83 -6.13 4.34
C THR A 18 1.30 -6.25 4.46
N GLY A 19 0.74 -7.42 4.09
CA GLY A 19 -0.69 -7.72 4.29
C GLY A 19 -1.63 -7.22 3.18
N TRP A 20 -1.11 -6.63 2.10
CA TRP A 20 -1.92 -6.06 1.00
C TRP A 20 -1.96 -6.93 -0.27
N ALA A 21 -1.49 -8.18 -0.20
CA ALA A 21 -1.38 -9.05 -1.37
C ALA A 21 -2.70 -9.26 -2.12
N SER A 22 -3.81 -9.44 -1.40
CA SER A 22 -5.15 -9.58 -1.99
C SER A 22 -5.61 -8.32 -2.74
N VAL A 23 -5.24 -7.13 -2.23
CA VAL A 23 -5.51 -5.85 -2.89
C VAL A 23 -4.65 -5.70 -4.16
N GLY A 24 -3.40 -6.13 -4.11
CA GLY A 24 -2.52 -6.24 -5.28
C GLY A 24 -3.06 -7.19 -6.34
N ALA A 25 -3.56 -8.36 -5.94
CA ALA A 25 -4.20 -9.32 -6.83
C ALA A 25 -5.45 -8.76 -7.52
N ALA A 26 -6.17 -7.83 -6.86
CA ALA A 26 -7.28 -7.08 -7.45
C ALA A 26 -6.84 -5.95 -8.40
N GLY A 27 -5.54 -5.78 -8.66
CA GLY A 27 -4.98 -4.80 -9.59
C GLY A 27 -4.81 -3.40 -9.00
N PHE A 28 -4.71 -3.29 -7.68
CA PHE A 28 -4.54 -2.02 -6.99
C PHE A 28 -3.12 -1.84 -6.44
N GLU A 29 -2.73 -0.58 -6.36
CA GLU A 29 -1.42 -0.15 -5.86
C GLU A 29 -1.60 0.84 -4.71
N PRO A 30 -0.84 0.70 -3.61
CA PRO A 30 -0.82 1.70 -2.55
C PRO A 30 -0.16 2.98 -3.08
N VAL A 31 -0.86 4.10 -2.97
CA VAL A 31 -0.38 5.39 -3.51
C VAL A 31 -0.05 6.41 -2.44
N ARG A 32 -0.61 6.26 -1.23
CA ARG A 32 -0.35 7.19 -0.12
C ARG A 32 -0.73 6.58 1.21
N GLN A 33 0.13 6.76 2.21
CA GLN A 33 -0.23 6.56 3.61
C GLN A 33 -0.92 7.83 4.16
N VAL A 34 -1.98 7.65 4.94
CA VAL A 34 -2.74 8.73 5.57
C VAL A 34 -2.79 8.44 7.07
N ALA A 35 -2.31 9.39 7.88
CA ALA A 35 -2.50 9.34 9.32
C ALA A 35 -3.96 9.70 9.64
N ILE A 36 -4.65 8.82 10.37
CA ILE A 36 -6.04 9.06 10.77
C ILE A 36 -6.06 9.80 12.10
N ASN A 37 -5.29 9.29 13.06
CA ASN A 37 -5.06 9.86 14.37
C ASN A 37 -3.71 9.34 14.90
N ASP A 38 -3.45 9.48 16.20
CA ASP A 38 -2.19 9.06 16.80
C ASP A 38 -1.93 7.55 16.70
N ASP A 39 -2.98 6.75 16.77
CA ASP A 39 -2.90 5.30 16.87
C ASP A 39 -3.04 4.58 15.51
N TRP A 40 -3.63 5.22 14.49
CA TRP A 40 -4.04 4.56 13.26
C TRP A 40 -3.54 5.22 11.97
N SER A 41 -3.22 4.40 10.98
CA SER A 41 -2.95 4.82 9.59
C SER A 41 -3.84 4.06 8.61
N ALA A 42 -4.07 4.66 7.45
CA ALA A 42 -4.65 4.01 6.28
C ALA A 42 -3.70 4.09 5.09
N LEU A 43 -3.86 3.15 4.16
CA LEU A 43 -3.33 3.26 2.82
C LEU A 43 -4.48 3.61 1.86
N ARG A 44 -4.21 4.60 1.01
CA ARG A 44 -5.03 4.85 -0.18
C ARG A 44 -4.52 3.98 -1.31
N PHE A 45 -5.44 3.34 -2.01
CA PHE A 45 -5.15 2.52 -3.18
C PHE A 45 -5.67 3.16 -4.45
N ARG A 46 -5.04 2.84 -5.58
CA ARG A 46 -5.51 3.20 -6.93
C ARG A 46 -5.30 2.03 -7.87
N ARG A 47 -6.22 1.81 -8.79
CA ARG A 47 -6.03 0.80 -9.85
C ARG A 47 -4.76 1.12 -10.62
N ALA A 48 -3.90 0.11 -10.80
CA ALA A 48 -2.63 0.24 -11.48
C ALA A 48 -2.81 0.84 -12.89
N ALA A 49 -3.85 0.42 -13.62
CA ALA A 49 -4.17 0.92 -14.95
C ALA A 49 -4.40 2.44 -15.02
N TYR A 50 -4.84 3.07 -13.92
CA TYR A 50 -5.14 4.51 -13.88
C TYR A 50 -4.00 5.36 -13.31
N LEU A 51 -2.84 4.77 -12.99
CA LEU A 51 -1.66 5.53 -12.59
C LEU A 51 -1.05 6.21 -13.83
N LYS A 52 -0.98 7.55 -13.83
CA LYS A 52 -0.37 8.30 -14.94
C LYS A 52 1.15 8.13 -14.96
N LYS A 53 1.78 8.21 -13.78
CA LYS A 53 3.23 8.02 -13.57
C LYS A 53 3.44 7.22 -12.29
N ILE A 54 4.45 6.35 -12.30
CA ILE A 54 4.92 5.64 -11.11
C ILE A 54 6.19 6.35 -10.66
N THR A 55 6.13 7.10 -9.56
CA THR A 55 7.22 7.95 -9.07
C THR A 55 7.85 7.42 -7.78
N ARG A 56 7.31 6.34 -7.22
CA ARG A 56 7.84 5.64 -6.03
C ARG A 56 8.72 4.47 -6.46
N ASN A 57 9.48 3.89 -5.53
CA ASN A 57 10.31 2.72 -5.79
C ASN A 57 9.51 1.64 -6.56
N PRO A 58 9.93 1.25 -7.78
CA PRO A 58 9.35 0.18 -8.57
C PRO A 58 9.18 -1.14 -7.83
N GLU A 59 10.13 -1.51 -6.95
CA GLU A 59 10.09 -2.77 -6.20
C GLU A 59 8.89 -2.86 -5.25
N GLY A 60 8.28 -1.71 -4.92
CA GLY A 60 7.06 -1.64 -4.11
C GLY A 60 5.76 -1.86 -4.89
N MET A 61 5.80 -2.28 -6.16
CA MET A 61 4.59 -2.63 -6.92
C MET A 61 4.09 -4.01 -6.46
N ILE A 62 2.83 -4.06 -6.03
CA ILE A 62 2.23 -5.29 -5.48
C ILE A 62 1.29 -6.00 -6.46
N SER A 63 0.82 -5.31 -7.50
CA SER A 63 0.00 -5.89 -8.56
C SER A 63 0.84 -6.36 -9.74
N SER A 64 0.34 -7.36 -10.48
CA SER A 64 0.96 -7.83 -11.72
C SER A 64 1.07 -6.73 -12.78
N GLU A 65 0.01 -5.92 -12.93
CA GLU A 65 -0.02 -4.77 -13.82
C GLU A 65 1.02 -3.71 -13.42
N GLY A 66 1.09 -3.38 -12.13
CA GLY A 66 2.06 -2.42 -11.61
C GLY A 66 3.49 -2.85 -11.90
N ARG A 67 3.83 -4.12 -11.61
CA ARG A 67 5.15 -4.72 -11.88
C ARG A 67 5.50 -4.68 -13.37
N ARG A 68 4.59 -5.14 -14.24
CA ARG A 68 4.79 -5.10 -15.70
C ARG A 68 5.09 -3.70 -16.21
N ARG A 69 4.39 -2.68 -15.69
CA ARG A 69 4.58 -1.27 -16.09
C ARG A 69 5.91 -0.68 -15.66
N VAL A 70 6.60 -1.28 -14.69
CA VAL A 70 7.93 -0.85 -14.24
C VAL A 70 9.06 -1.81 -14.64
N GLY A 71 8.76 -2.86 -15.42
CA GLY A 71 9.76 -3.83 -15.88
C GLY A 71 10.17 -4.88 -14.84
N LEU A 72 9.30 -5.15 -13.86
CA LEU A 72 9.44 -6.21 -12.84
C LEU A 72 8.47 -7.37 -13.07
#